data_AF-A0A2K8SUD3-F1
#
_entry.id   AF-A0A2K8SUD3-F1
#
_cell.length_a   1.000
_cell.length_b   1.000
_cell.length_c   1.000
_cell.angle_alpha   90.00
_cell.angle_beta   90.00
_cell.angle_gamma   90.00
#
_symmetry.space_group_name_H-M   'P 1'
#
loop_
_entity.id
_entity.type
_entity.pdbx_description
1 polymer ?
#
loop_
_entity_poly.entity_id
_entity_poly.type
_entity_poly.pdbx_seq_one_letter_code
_entity_poly.pdbx_strand_id
1 'polypeptide(L)'
;MIVMTPVGLLGYWFYTKGIFWLAYFLLALYSITSISSPVHYLFAMVAPMSLKMHSLIWLDGVMGLLLIGFLLWSSFALKEWRSTLSTN
;
A
#
# COMPACT_ATOMS: atom_id res chain seq x y z
N MET A 1 2.25 0.60 13.04
CA MET A 1 1.00 1.05 12.39
C MET A 1 0.81 2.58 12.40
N ILE A 2 1.03 3.31 13.51
CA ILE A 2 0.73 4.76 13.61
C ILE A 2 1.43 5.64 12.55
N VAL A 3 2.65 5.29 12.14
CA VAL A 3 3.42 6.09 11.17
C VAL A 3 3.06 5.77 9.71
N MET A 4 2.63 4.55 9.42
CA MET A 4 2.40 4.10 8.03
C MET A 4 0.99 4.48 7.52
N THR A 5 -0.02 4.52 8.38
CA THR A 5 -1.35 4.99 8.01
C THR A 5 -1.37 6.41 7.44
N PRO A 6 -0.74 7.43 8.07
CA PRO A 6 -0.66 8.76 7.47
C PRO A 6 0.21 8.78 6.20
N VAL A 7 1.21 7.90 6.06
CA VAL A 7 2.00 7.75 4.83
C VAL A 7 1.13 7.27 3.66
N GLY A 8 0.25 6.28 3.89
CA GLY A 8 -0.73 5.84 2.90
C GLY A 8 -1.73 6.94 2.54
N LEU A 9 -2.22 7.70 3.54
CA LEU A 9 -3.13 8.83 3.33
C LEU A 9 -2.48 9.96 2.53
N LEU A 10 -1.22 10.30 2.85
CA LEU A 10 -0.42 11.28 2.12
C LEU A 10 -0.17 10.82 0.68
N GLY A 11 0.16 9.55 0.48
CA GLY A 11 0.31 8.97 -0.86
C GLY A 11 -0.98 9.09 -1.68
N TYR A 12 -2.14 8.80 -1.10
CA TYR A 12 -3.44 9.01 -1.75
C TYR A 12 -3.72 10.48 -2.05
N TRP A 13 -3.40 11.39 -1.12
CA TRP A 13 -3.53 12.82 -1.37
C TRP A 13 -2.65 13.26 -2.55
N PHE A 14 -1.39 12.87 -2.59
CA PHE A 14 -0.51 13.17 -3.72
C PHE A 14 -1.04 12.62 -5.04
N TYR A 15 -1.67 11.43 -5.01
CA TYR A 15 -2.33 10.86 -6.17
C TYR A 15 -3.46 11.78 -6.67
N THR A 16 -4.34 12.24 -5.79
CA THR A 16 -5.41 13.19 -6.16
C THR A 16 -4.91 14.57 -6.62
N LYS A 17 -3.68 14.95 -6.25
CA LYS A 17 -3.03 16.19 -6.67
C LYS A 17 -2.27 16.06 -7.99
N GLY A 18 -2.26 14.88 -8.61
CA GLY A 18 -1.51 14.60 -9.83
C GLY A 18 0.00 14.47 -9.61
N ILE A 19 0.48 14.41 -8.37
CA ILE A 19 1.90 14.20 -8.05
C ILE A 19 2.16 12.69 -8.01
N PHE A 20 2.04 12.05 -9.18
CA PHE A 20 1.99 10.60 -9.31
C PHE A 20 3.28 9.90 -8.86
N TRP A 21 4.45 10.47 -9.12
CA TRP A 21 5.73 9.88 -8.71
C TRP A 21 5.85 9.72 -7.19
N LEU A 22 5.52 10.78 -6.45
CA LEU A 22 5.59 10.77 -4.99
C LEU A 22 4.47 9.89 -4.40
N ALA A 23 3.28 9.94 -5.01
CA ALA A 23 2.16 9.08 -4.65
C ALA A 23 2.50 7.59 -4.78
N TYR A 24 3.07 7.17 -5.92
CA TYR A 24 3.45 5.78 -6.17
C TYR A 24 4.53 5.31 -5.19
N PHE A 25 5.52 6.15 -4.89
CA PHE A 25 6.54 5.81 -3.91
C PHE A 25 5.96 5.60 -2.50
N LEU A 26 5.13 6.53 -2.01
CA LEU A 26 4.53 6.46 -0.67
C LEU A 26 3.55 5.29 -0.54
N LEU A 27 2.70 5.08 -1.55
CA LEU A 27 1.73 3.99 -1.56
C LEU A 27 2.42 2.62 -1.69
N ALA A 28 3.50 2.51 -2.49
CA ALA A 28 4.27 1.27 -2.57
C ALA A 28 4.94 0.94 -1.23
N LEU A 29 5.52 1.95 -0.57
CA LEU A 29 6.21 1.78 0.71
C LEU A 29 5.22 1.36 1.82
N TYR A 30 4.04 1.99 1.86
CA TYR A 30 2.92 1.59 2.71
C TYR A 30 2.47 0.14 2.43
N SER A 31 2.34 -0.20 1.16
CA SER A 31 1.87 -1.53 0.75
C SER A 31 2.83 -2.65 1.13
N ILE A 32 4.15 -2.44 0.94
CA ILE A 32 5.17 -3.43 1.29
C ILE A 32 5.20 -3.65 2.80
N THR A 33 5.05 -2.59 3.60
CA THR A 33 4.98 -2.71 5.06
C THR A 33 3.70 -3.39 5.53
N SER A 34 2.57 -3.17 4.85
CA SER A 34 1.30 -3.85 5.13
C SER A 34 1.38 -5.36 4.83
N ILE A 35 1.92 -5.77 3.68
CA ILE A 35 2.12 -7.20 3.33
C ILE A 35 3.15 -7.89 4.24
N SER A 36 4.11 -7.15 4.80
CA SER A 36 5.09 -7.71 5.73
C SER A 36 4.47 -8.20 7.05
N SER A 37 3.32 -7.64 7.48
CA SER A 37 2.63 -8.07 8.72
C SER A 37 2.24 -9.57 8.71
N PRO A 38 1.52 -10.10 7.70
CA PRO A 38 1.21 -11.53 7.65
C PRO A 38 2.44 -12.43 7.44
N VAL A 39 3.50 -11.94 6.76
CA VAL A 39 4.74 -12.70 6.55
C VAL A 39 5.49 -12.94 7.87
N HIS A 40 5.59 -11.93 8.73
CA HIS A 40 6.12 -12.11 10.09
C HIS A 40 5.20 -12.93 11.00
N TYR A 41 3.90 -12.94 10.71
CA TYR A 41 2.91 -13.72 11.47
C TYR A 41 2.97 -15.23 11.18
N LEU A 42 3.46 -15.63 10.00
CA LEU A 42 3.70 -17.04 9.66
C LEU A 42 4.89 -17.67 10.42
N PHE A 43 5.81 -16.86 10.95
CA PHE A 43 7.07 -17.34 11.54
C PHE A 43 7.11 -17.40 13.06
N ALA A 44 6.14 -16.81 13.78
CA ALA A 44 6.16 -16.79 15.24
C ALA A 44 4.75 -16.95 15.81
N MET A 45 4.37 -18.18 16.16
CA MET A 45 3.18 -18.43 16.98
C MET A 45 3.60 -18.92 18.37
N VAL A 46 3.61 -18.00 19.33
CA VAL A 46 3.85 -18.28 20.77
C VAL A 46 2.57 -18.04 21.61
N ALA A 47 1.50 -17.47 21.05
CA ALA A 47 0.26 -17.17 21.80
C ALA A 47 -1.03 -17.48 21.01
N PRO A 48 -2.08 -18.02 21.65
CA PRO A 48 -3.37 -18.23 21.02
C PRO A 48 -4.08 -16.89 20.77
N MET A 49 -4.16 -16.47 19.51
CA MET A 49 -4.94 -15.31 19.10
C MET A 49 -6.37 -15.70 18.68
N SER A 50 -7.31 -14.79 18.95
CA SER A 50 -8.70 -14.87 18.49
C SER A 50 -8.79 -14.80 16.96
N LEU A 51 -9.72 -15.56 16.38
CA LEU A 51 -10.05 -15.56 14.94
C LEU A 51 -10.24 -14.15 14.36
N LYS A 52 -10.76 -13.20 15.14
CA LYS A 52 -10.92 -11.80 14.71
C LYS A 52 -9.59 -11.14 14.35
N MET A 53 -8.53 -11.38 15.14
CA MET A 53 -7.21 -10.82 14.87
C MET A 53 -6.56 -11.47 13.64
N HIS A 54 -6.75 -12.79 13.47
CA HIS A 54 -6.25 -13.50 12.29
C HIS A 54 -6.86 -12.95 11.00
N SER A 55 -8.19 -12.73 10.97
CA SER A 55 -8.87 -12.14 9.82
C SER A 55 -8.42 -10.71 9.52
N LEU A 56 -8.15 -9.90 10.55
CA LEU A 56 -7.66 -8.53 10.37
C LEU A 56 -6.27 -8.49 9.72
N ILE A 57 -5.37 -9.40 10.10
CA ILE A 57 -4.02 -9.50 9.53
C ILE A 57 -4.07 -9.94 8.07
N TRP A 58 -4.91 -10.92 7.75
CA TRP A 58 -5.14 -11.33 6.37
C TRP A 58 -5.76 -10.23 5.52
N LEU A 59 -6.72 -9.49 6.07
CA LEU A 59 -7.34 -8.36 5.38
C LEU A 59 -6.32 -7.26 5.08
N ASP A 60 -5.43 -6.95 6.02
CA ASP A 60 -4.35 -5.98 5.82
C ASP A 60 -3.43 -6.44 4.67
N GLY A 61 -3.01 -7.72 4.67
CA GLY A 61 -2.21 -8.29 3.58
C GLY A 61 -2.89 -8.25 2.20
N VAL A 62 -4.19 -8.58 2.13
CA VAL A 62 -4.97 -8.52 0.89
C VAL A 62 -5.12 -7.09 0.39
N MET A 63 -5.39 -6.13 1.29
CA MET A 63 -5.48 -4.71 0.95
C MET A 63 -4.15 -4.18 0.42
N GLY A 64 -3.03 -4.55 1.04
CA GLY A 64 -1.70 -4.26 0.51
C GLY A 64 -1.55 -4.82 -0.91
N LEU A 65 -1.86 -6.10 -1.14
CA LEU A 65 -1.71 -6.71 -2.46
C LEU A 65 -2.56 -6.03 -3.55
N LEU A 66 -3.80 -5.66 -3.22
CA LEU A 66 -4.67 -4.89 -4.10
C LEU A 66 -4.09 -3.51 -4.42
N LEU A 67 -3.47 -2.86 -3.44
CA LEU A 67 -2.81 -1.56 -3.64
C LEU A 67 -1.60 -1.69 -4.58
N ILE A 68 -0.79 -2.75 -4.46
CA ILE A 68 0.29 -3.03 -5.43
C ILE A 68 -0.30 -3.23 -6.83
N GLY A 69 -1.36 -4.03 -6.96
CA GLY A 69 -2.04 -4.26 -8.22
C GLY A 69 -2.56 -2.96 -8.84
N PHE A 70 -3.17 -2.09 -8.04
CA PHE A 70 -3.61 -0.77 -8.45
C PHE A 70 -2.44 0.11 -8.92
N LEU A 71 -1.33 0.15 -8.18
CA LEU A 71 -0.14 0.94 -8.55
C LEU A 71 0.46 0.49 -9.88
N LEU A 72 0.57 -0.83 -10.09
CA LEU A 72 1.03 -1.41 -11.36
C LEU A 72 0.06 -1.04 -12.48
N TRP A 73 -1.25 -1.25 -12.28
CA TRP A 73 -2.26 -0.90 -13.27
C TRP A 73 -2.23 0.59 -13.64
N SER A 74 -2.20 1.46 -12.63
CA SER A 74 -2.13 2.92 -12.79
C SER A 74 -0.86 3.35 -13.54
N SER A 75 0.27 2.72 -13.24
CA SER A 75 1.56 3.04 -13.87
C SER A 75 1.65 2.56 -15.32
N PHE A 76 1.13 1.38 -15.63
CA PHE A 76 1.27 0.74 -16.94
C PHE A 76 0.12 1.01 -17.92
N ALA A 77 -1.13 1.03 -17.45
CA ALA A 77 -2.31 1.20 -18.29
C ALA A 77 -2.68 2.68 -18.46
N LEU A 78 -2.79 3.40 -17.34
CA LEU A 78 -3.19 4.81 -17.31
C LEU A 78 -2.03 5.74 -17.65
N LYS A 79 -0.78 5.38 -17.27
CA LYS A 79 0.44 6.16 -17.53
C LYS A 79 0.30 7.64 -17.15
N GLU A 80 -0.50 7.95 -16.13
CA GLU A 80 -0.81 9.32 -15.69
C GLU A 80 0.46 10.15 -15.39
N TRP A 81 1.50 9.47 -14.90
CA TRP A 81 2.82 10.05 -14.67
C TRP A 81 3.41 10.72 -15.92
N ARG A 82 3.11 10.20 -17.11
CA ARG A 82 3.64 10.67 -18.40
C ARG A 82 2.94 11.95 -18.87
N SER A 83 1.66 12.13 -18.55
CA SER A 83 0.93 13.38 -18.84
C SER A 83 1.43 14.56 -18.00
N THR A 84 1.80 14.35 -16.74
CA THR A 84 2.41 15.39 -15.90
C THR A 84 3.82 15.79 -16.34
N LEU A 85 4.56 14.88 -16.98
CA LEU A 85 5.92 15.13 -17.47
C LEU A 85 5.95 15.92 -18.78
N SER A 86 4.85 15.97 -19.56
CA SER A 86 4.79 16.75 -20.80
C SER A 86 4.37 18.21 -20.60
N THR A 87 4.00 18.60 -19.37
CA THR A 87 3.58 19.96 -19.01
C THR A 87 4.62 20.73 -18.19
N ASN A 88 5.83 20.16 -18.00
CA ASN A 88 7.01 20.89 -17.50
C ASN A 88 8.00 21.07 -18.64
#